data_AF-A0A4Z1FKI6-F1
#
_entry.id   AF-A0A4Z1FKI6-F1
#
_cell.length_a   1.000
_cell.length_b   1.000
_cell.length_c   1.000
_cell.angle_alpha   90.00
_cell.angle_beta   90.00
_cell.angle_gamma   90.00
#
_symmetry.space_group_name_H-M   'P 1'
#
loop_
_entity.id
_entity.type
_entity.pdbx_description
1 polymer ?
#
loop_
_entity_poly.entity_id
_entity_poly.type
_entity_poly.pdbx_seq_one_letter_code
_entity_poly.pdbx_strand_id
1 'polypeptide(L)'
;MEYLIDTYDRSAQLSYTSFPERYHVKQWLNFQISGQGPYYRQAVWFARKHSEKLDSATERYFDQIKRVLYCTYADLAFIPWDMGIPWIFGDRAGELEIEKDFPHFWKWHTKIMERPSVKKIIKDKDDALRKKEAAASA
;
A
#
# COMPACT_ATOMS: atom_id res chain seq x y z
N MET A 1 -5.59 -0.88 13.01
CA MET A 1 -4.42 -0.05 13.37
C MET A 1 -4.69 0.80 14.60
N GLU A 2 -5.74 1.63 14.61
CA GLU A 2 -6.03 2.52 15.75
C GLU A 2 -6.13 1.82 17.11
N TYR A 3 -6.83 0.68 17.19
CA TYR A 3 -6.90 -0.12 18.42
C TYR A 3 -5.52 -0.49 18.99
N LEU A 4 -4.58 -0.90 18.12
CA LEU A 4 -3.25 -1.31 18.57
C LEU A 4 -2.41 -0.13 19.07
N ILE A 5 -2.55 1.01 18.41
CA ILE A 5 -1.92 2.27 18.84
C ILE A 5 -2.48 2.69 20.20
N ASP A 6 -3.81 2.82 20.33
CA ASP A 6 -4.44 3.30 21.56
C ASP A 6 -4.23 2.33 22.76
N THR A 7 -4.09 1.03 22.48
CA THR A 7 -3.94 0.00 23.53
C THR A 7 -2.48 -0.24 23.92
N TYR A 8 -1.54 -0.19 22.98
CA TYR A 8 -0.18 -0.69 23.18
C TYR A 8 0.94 0.33 22.89
N ASP A 9 0.70 1.40 22.13
CA ASP A 9 1.72 2.45 21.87
C ASP A 9 1.81 3.46 23.03
N ARG A 10 2.05 2.97 24.25
CA ARG A 10 2.04 3.77 25.48
C ARG A 10 3.14 4.84 25.52
N SER A 11 4.22 4.63 24.78
CA SER A 11 5.35 5.55 24.67
C SER A 11 5.26 6.47 23.45
N ALA A 12 4.17 6.42 22.69
CA ALA A 12 3.96 7.21 21.47
C ALA A 12 5.12 7.10 20.47
N GLN A 13 5.63 5.89 20.28
CA GLN A 13 6.71 5.61 19.33
C GLN A 13 6.21 5.61 17.88
N LEU A 14 4.92 5.37 17.67
CA LEU A 14 4.29 5.25 16.34
C LEU A 14 3.14 6.26 16.16
N SER A 15 2.92 7.13 17.13
CA SER A 15 1.80 8.06 17.18
C SER A 15 2.19 9.39 17.80
N TYR A 16 1.34 10.40 17.64
CA TYR A 16 1.50 11.70 18.30
C TYR A 16 0.54 11.83 19.47
N THR A 17 0.97 12.53 20.52
CA THR A 17 0.16 12.75 21.73
C THR A 17 -0.60 14.07 21.71
N SER A 18 -0.19 15.05 20.89
CA SER A 18 -0.90 16.32 20.77
C SER A 18 -2.21 16.14 20.00
N PHE A 19 -3.20 16.97 20.34
CA PHE A 19 -4.50 16.94 19.68
C PHE A 19 -4.41 17.25 18.17
N PRO A 20 -3.74 18.32 17.72
CA PRO A 20 -3.68 18.64 16.28
C PRO A 20 -3.00 17.55 15.45
N GLU A 21 -1.86 17.03 15.91
CA GLU A 21 -1.11 15.99 15.21
C GLU A 21 -1.89 14.67 15.21
N ARG A 22 -2.54 14.35 16.35
CA ARG A 22 -3.68 13.42 16.55
C ARG A 22 -4.51 13.24 15.27
N TYR A 23 -5.20 14.32 14.96
CA TYR A 23 -6.22 14.35 13.91
C TYR A 23 -5.63 14.50 12.52
N HIS A 24 -4.47 15.15 12.37
CA HIS A 24 -3.79 15.22 11.08
C HIS A 24 -3.38 13.82 10.59
N VAL A 25 -2.86 13.01 11.51
CA VAL A 25 -2.57 11.59 11.30
C VAL A 25 -3.86 10.83 10.95
N LYS A 26 -4.92 10.93 11.77
CA LYS A 26 -6.20 10.28 11.42
C LYS A 26 -6.77 10.70 10.06
N GLN A 27 -6.58 11.94 9.63
CA GLN A 27 -6.99 12.43 8.31
C GLN A 27 -6.30 11.63 7.20
N TRP A 28 -4.98 11.41 7.29
CA TRP A 28 -4.22 10.60 6.34
C TRP A 28 -4.62 9.12 6.37
N LEU A 29 -4.93 8.57 7.55
CA LEU A 29 -5.45 7.21 7.66
C LEU A 29 -6.81 7.07 6.97
N ASN A 30 -7.71 8.03 7.16
CA ASN A 30 -9.01 8.03 6.48
C ASN A 30 -8.82 8.16 4.96
N PHE A 31 -7.87 8.98 4.51
CA PHE A 31 -7.51 9.06 3.09
C PHE A 31 -7.00 7.72 2.54
N GLN A 32 -6.20 6.97 3.29
CA GLN A 32 -5.76 5.62 2.91
C GLN A 32 -6.95 4.64 2.82
N ILE A 33 -7.82 4.65 3.83
CA ILE A 33 -8.98 3.76 3.92
C ILE A 33 -9.99 4.02 2.80
N SER A 34 -10.26 5.29 2.47
CA SER A 34 -11.27 5.66 1.46
C SER A 34 -10.71 5.86 0.06
N GLY A 35 -9.45 6.26 -0.06
CA GLY A 35 -8.76 6.51 -1.32
C GLY A 35 -8.02 5.28 -1.81
N GLN A 36 -6.91 4.93 -1.15
CA GLN A 36 -6.02 3.88 -1.65
C GLN A 36 -6.71 2.51 -1.75
N GLY A 37 -7.27 2.01 -0.65
CA GLY A 37 -7.85 0.67 -0.62
C GLY A 37 -8.94 0.43 -1.68
N PRO A 38 -9.95 1.31 -1.81
CA PRO A 38 -11.01 1.17 -2.80
C PRO A 38 -10.51 1.30 -4.24
N TYR A 39 -9.69 2.31 -4.56
CA TYR A 39 -9.20 2.49 -5.94
C TYR A 39 -8.31 1.33 -6.40
N TYR A 40 -7.43 0.82 -5.54
CA TYR A 40 -6.60 -0.34 -5.85
C TYR A 40 -7.45 -1.62 -6.02
N ARG A 41 -8.51 -1.80 -5.22
CA ARG A 41 -9.43 -2.92 -5.38
C ARG A 41 -10.16 -2.90 -6.73
N GLN A 42 -10.61 -1.72 -7.16
CA GLN A 42 -11.26 -1.58 -8.46
C GLN A 42 -10.27 -1.79 -9.61
N ALA A 43 -9.02 -1.31 -9.49
CA ALA A 43 -7.98 -1.61 -10.46
C ALA A 43 -7.75 -3.13 -10.60
N VAL A 44 -7.65 -3.87 -9.49
CA VAL A 44 -7.55 -5.34 -9.50
C VAL A 44 -8.76 -5.99 -10.17
N TRP A 45 -9.96 -5.50 -9.86
CA TRP A 45 -11.19 -6.04 -10.41
C TRP A 45 -11.19 -5.93 -11.93
N PHE A 46 -11.05 -4.73 -12.49
CA PHE A 46 -11.11 -4.52 -13.94
C PHE A 46 -9.89 -5.07 -14.70
N ALA A 47 -8.69 -5.01 -14.11
CA ALA A 47 -7.50 -5.54 -14.77
C ALA A 47 -7.46 -7.08 -14.80
N ARG A 48 -7.92 -7.76 -13.74
CA ARG A 48 -7.64 -9.19 -13.53
C ARG A 48 -8.84 -10.10 -13.27
N LYS A 49 -9.97 -9.58 -12.78
CA LYS A 49 -11.09 -10.41 -12.30
C LYS A 49 -12.38 -10.25 -13.11
N HIS A 50 -12.58 -9.09 -13.73
CA HIS A 50 -13.75 -8.82 -14.53
C HIS A 50 -13.77 -9.73 -15.76
N SER A 51 -14.96 -10.24 -16.10
CA SER A 51 -15.16 -11.17 -17.22
C SER A 51 -14.86 -10.53 -18.58
N GLU A 52 -15.17 -9.25 -18.72
CA GLU A 52 -14.91 -8.44 -19.91
C GLU A 52 -13.74 -7.47 -19.69
N LYS A 53 -12.96 -7.21 -20.74
CA LYS A 53 -11.90 -6.20 -20.72
C LYS A 53 -12.49 -4.83 -21.04
N LEU A 54 -12.41 -3.93 -20.06
CA LEU A 54 -12.89 -2.55 -20.16
C LEU A 54 -11.70 -1.60 -20.00
N ASP A 55 -11.15 -1.18 -21.13
CA ASP A 55 -9.91 -0.37 -21.15
C ASP A 55 -10.11 0.99 -20.47
N SER A 56 -11.26 1.65 -20.70
CA SER A 56 -11.57 2.94 -20.07
C SER A 56 -11.64 2.87 -18.53
N ALA A 57 -12.15 1.76 -17.98
CA ALA A 57 -12.18 1.54 -16.53
C ALA A 57 -10.77 1.24 -16.00
N THR A 58 -10.00 0.42 -16.72
CA THR A 58 -8.62 0.07 -16.34
C THR A 58 -7.73 1.32 -16.30
N GLU A 59 -7.76 2.16 -17.33
CA GLU A 59 -7.00 3.42 -17.39
C GLU A 59 -7.43 4.39 -16.28
N ARG A 60 -8.74 4.55 -16.06
CA ARG A 60 -9.24 5.40 -14.98
C ARG A 60 -8.67 5.03 -13.61
N TYR A 61 -8.66 3.74 -13.28
CA TYR A 61 -8.16 3.30 -11.96
C TYR A 61 -6.63 3.30 -11.88
N PHE A 62 -5.93 3.09 -13.00
CA PHE A 62 -4.48 3.30 -13.08
C PHE A 62 -4.09 4.75 -12.76
N ASP A 63 -4.81 5.73 -13.35
CA ASP A 63 -4.58 7.14 -13.06
C ASP A 63 -4.96 7.53 -11.62
N GLN A 64 -6.01 6.93 -11.06
CA GLN A 64 -6.33 7.14 -9.64
C GLN A 64 -5.24 6.62 -8.71
N ILE A 65 -4.53 5.55 -9.08
CA ILE A 65 -3.42 5.02 -8.28
C ILE A 65 -2.25 5.98 -8.30
N LYS A 66 -1.87 6.51 -9.47
CA LYS A 66 -0.84 7.58 -9.58
C LYS A 66 -1.13 8.75 -8.65
N ARG A 67 -2.41 9.17 -8.57
CA ARG A 67 -2.84 10.29 -7.73
C ARG A 67 -2.70 10.03 -6.22
N VAL A 68 -2.71 8.77 -5.80
CA VAL A 68 -2.80 8.39 -4.37
C VAL A 68 -1.41 8.20 -3.71
N LEU A 69 -0.31 8.22 -4.46
CA LEU A 69 1.06 7.97 -3.98
C LEU A 69 1.67 9.09 -3.08
N TYR A 70 0.91 9.72 -2.17
CA TYR A 70 1.39 10.77 -1.25
C TYR A 70 1.06 10.47 0.25
N CYS A 71 2.09 10.09 1.04
CA CYS A 71 2.48 10.31 2.48
C CYS A 71 1.64 10.13 3.81
N THR A 72 2.44 9.92 4.89
CA THR A 72 2.38 9.89 6.41
C THR A 72 1.77 8.67 7.13
N TYR A 73 2.21 8.29 8.38
CA TYR A 73 2.05 7.04 9.23
C TYR A 73 0.95 6.00 8.88
N ALA A 74 -0.15 6.45 8.28
CA ALA A 74 -0.85 5.68 7.25
C ALA A 74 0.14 5.06 6.24
N ASP A 75 1.37 5.57 6.17
CA ASP A 75 2.59 5.08 5.59
C ASP A 75 2.71 3.56 5.59
N LEU A 76 2.61 2.95 6.78
CA LEU A 76 2.70 1.50 6.92
C LEU A 76 1.48 0.78 6.33
N ALA A 77 0.32 1.44 6.27
CA ALA A 77 -0.87 0.93 5.61
C ALA A 77 -0.81 1.06 4.08
N PHE A 78 0.03 1.95 3.52
CA PHE A 78 0.29 2.04 2.09
C PHE A 78 1.17 0.90 1.57
N ILE A 79 2.18 0.46 2.36
CA ILE A 79 3.19 -0.53 1.91
C ILE A 79 2.60 -1.82 1.35
N PRO A 80 1.62 -2.50 1.99
CA PRO A 80 1.08 -3.75 1.43
C PRO A 80 0.45 -3.59 0.04
N TRP A 81 -0.15 -2.43 -0.24
CA TRP A 81 -0.74 -2.11 -1.53
C TRP A 81 0.30 -1.73 -2.56
N ASP A 82 1.31 -0.93 -2.17
CA ASP A 82 2.41 -0.53 -3.05
C ASP A 82 3.21 -1.75 -3.52
N MET A 83 3.49 -2.70 -2.62
CA MET A 83 4.09 -3.99 -2.97
C MET A 83 3.27 -4.80 -3.98
N GLY A 84 1.97 -4.54 -4.06
CA GLY A 84 1.07 -5.20 -5.00
C GLY A 84 1.18 -4.64 -6.42
N ILE A 85 1.73 -3.45 -6.63
CA ILE A 85 1.72 -2.75 -7.93
C ILE A 85 2.28 -3.60 -9.09
N PRO A 86 3.45 -4.27 -8.96
CA PRO A 86 3.95 -5.14 -10.03
C PRO A 86 3.01 -6.32 -10.31
N TRP A 87 2.45 -6.91 -9.25
CA TRP A 87 1.44 -7.95 -9.40
C TRP A 87 0.13 -7.42 -9.97
N ILE A 88 -0.23 -6.15 -9.84
CA ILE A 88 -1.49 -5.63 -10.41
C ILE A 88 -1.31 -5.36 -11.91
N PHE A 89 -0.27 -4.60 -12.26
CA PHE A 89 -0.09 -4.04 -13.61
C PHE A 89 0.86 -4.83 -14.52
N GLY A 90 1.58 -5.83 -14.00
CA GLY A 90 2.54 -6.58 -14.81
C GLY A 90 3.60 -5.65 -15.41
N ASP A 91 3.87 -5.80 -16.70
CA ASP A 91 4.89 -5.02 -17.42
C ASP A 91 4.63 -3.51 -17.39
N ARG A 92 3.35 -3.10 -17.31
CA ARG A 92 2.94 -1.69 -17.23
C ARG A 92 3.33 -1.01 -15.92
N ALA A 93 3.70 -1.76 -14.88
CA ALA A 93 4.18 -1.17 -13.64
C ALA A 93 5.41 -0.27 -13.86
N GLY A 94 6.24 -0.59 -14.86
CA GLY A 94 7.40 0.22 -15.24
C GLY A 94 7.04 1.60 -15.80
N GLU A 95 5.85 1.77 -16.38
CA GLU A 95 5.34 3.05 -16.92
C GLU A 95 5.09 4.10 -15.84
N LEU A 96 5.01 3.69 -14.56
CA LEU A 96 4.82 4.61 -13.45
C LEU A 96 6.08 5.43 -13.13
N GLU A 97 7.24 5.04 -13.68
CA GLU A 97 8.56 5.68 -13.49
C GLU A 97 8.76 6.21 -12.05
N ILE A 98 8.42 5.40 -11.03
CA ILE A 98 8.14 5.87 -9.65
C ILE A 98 9.27 6.72 -9.06
N GLU A 99 10.52 6.32 -9.29
CA GLU A 99 11.71 7.05 -8.82
C GLU A 99 11.84 8.44 -9.44
N LYS A 100 11.48 8.58 -10.71
CA LYS A 100 11.61 9.81 -11.50
C LYS A 100 10.39 10.72 -11.30
N ASP A 101 9.19 10.18 -11.39
CA ASP A 101 7.94 10.94 -11.37
C ASP A 101 7.48 11.27 -9.94
N PHE A 102 7.86 10.45 -8.95
CA PHE A 102 7.48 10.61 -7.55
C PHE A 102 8.69 10.50 -6.61
N PRO A 103 9.73 11.35 -6.75
CA PRO A 103 11.00 11.20 -6.04
C PRO A 103 10.88 11.29 -4.51
N HIS A 104 9.93 12.08 -4.01
CA HIS A 104 9.66 12.18 -2.57
C HIS A 104 8.99 10.92 -2.03
N PHE A 105 8.04 10.36 -2.78
CA PHE A 105 7.42 9.08 -2.46
C PHE A 105 8.47 7.97 -2.51
N TRP A 106 9.28 7.90 -3.56
CA TRP A 106 10.34 6.90 -3.68
C TRP A 106 11.30 6.92 -2.49
N LYS A 107 11.82 8.10 -2.14
CA LYS A 107 12.72 8.26 -0.99
C LYS A 107 12.06 7.81 0.32
N TRP A 108 10.80 8.15 0.52
CA TRP A 108 10.02 7.76 1.69
C TRP A 108 9.75 6.24 1.72
N HIS A 109 9.30 5.67 0.60
CA HIS A 109 8.94 4.26 0.45
C HIS A 109 10.15 3.37 0.71
N THR A 110 11.29 3.68 0.09
CA THR A 110 12.55 2.96 0.30
C THR A 110 12.98 2.98 1.76
N LYS A 111 12.88 4.14 2.43
CA LYS A 111 13.21 4.28 3.86
C LYS A 111 12.31 3.41 4.76
N ILE A 112 11.04 3.23 4.40
CA ILE A 112 10.14 2.35 5.16
C ILE A 112 10.41 0.88 4.87
N MET A 113 10.64 0.53 3.61
CA MET A 113 11.00 -0.83 3.19
C MET A 113 12.29 -1.31 3.86
N GLU A 114 13.18 -0.40 4.25
CA GLU A 114 14.41 -0.72 4.98
C GLU A 114 14.19 -1.12 6.45
N ARG A 115 13.04 -0.78 7.05
CA ARG A 115 12.77 -1.02 8.47
C ARG A 115 12.77 -2.53 8.78
N PRO A 116 13.39 -2.97 9.88
CA PRO A 116 13.44 -4.40 10.25
C PRO A 116 12.07 -5.07 10.33
N SER A 117 11.06 -4.36 10.88
CA SER A 117 9.71 -4.87 11.01
C SER A 117 9.02 -5.09 9.65
N VAL A 118 9.25 -4.19 8.69
CA VAL A 118 8.70 -4.29 7.33
C VAL A 118 9.37 -5.45 6.59
N LYS A 119 10.70 -5.52 6.61
CA LYS A 119 11.46 -6.65 6.04
C LYS A 119 11.01 -8.01 6.59
N LYS A 120 10.75 -8.09 7.89
CA LYS A 120 10.24 -9.31 8.53
C LYS A 120 8.88 -9.71 7.94
N ILE A 121 7.93 -8.79 7.85
CA ILE A 121 6.58 -9.08 7.31
C ILE A 121 6.65 -9.54 5.85
N ILE A 122 7.52 -8.92 5.05
CA ILE A 122 7.73 -9.31 3.64
C ILE A 122 8.21 -10.76 3.57
N LYS A 123 9.24 -11.10 4.35
CA LYS A 123 9.77 -12.46 4.43
C LYS A 123 8.70 -13.47 4.88
N ASP A 124 7.97 -13.16 5.95
CA ASP A 124 6.92 -14.02 6.48
C ASP A 124 5.81 -14.26 5.44
N LYS A 125 5.44 -13.23 4.68
CA LYS A 125 4.47 -13.32 3.57
C LYS A 125 4.97 -14.24 2.46
N ASP A 126 6.21 -14.06 2.02
CA ASP A 126 6.80 -14.86 0.95
C ASP A 126 6.97 -16.33 1.35
N ASP A 127 7.36 -16.58 2.60
CA ASP A 127 7.45 -17.93 3.16
C ASP A 127 6.06 -18.60 3.24
N ALA A 128 5.01 -17.85 3.59
CA ALA A 128 3.63 -18.35 3.59
C ALA A 128 3.10 -18.65 2.18
N LEU A 129 3.42 -17.80 1.19
CA LEU A 129 3.05 -18.03 -0.22
C LEU A 129 3.73 -19.29 -0.76
N ARG A 130 5.04 -19.46 -0.53
CA ARG A 130 5.78 -20.67 -0.93
C ARG A 130 5.20 -21.94 -0.31
N LYS A 131 4.81 -21.90 0.97
CA LYS A 131 4.13 -23.04 1.62
C LYS A 131 2.79 -23.36 0.97
N LYS A 132 2.01 -22.34 0.60
CA LYS A 132 0.72 -22.53 -0.07
C LYS A 132 0.89 -23.14 -1.46
N GLU A 133 1.89 -22.70 -2.23
CA GLU A 133 2.19 -23.24 -3.56
C GLU A 133 2.67 -24.69 -3.50
N ALA A 134 3.53 -25.01 -2.53
CA ALA A 134 3.97 -26.38 -2.28
C ALA A 134 2.80 -27.30 -1.89
N ALA A 135 1.88 -26.82 -1.05
CA ALA A 135 0.68 -27.57 -0.66
C ALA A 135 -0.34 -27.73 -1.79
N ALA A 136 -0.37 -26.82 -2.77
CA ALA A 136 -1.26 -26.92 -3.94
C ALA A 136 -0.69 -27.80 -5.06
N SER A 137 0.61 -28.12 -5.01
CA SER A 137 1.31 -28.95 -5.98
C SER A 137 1.54 -30.39 -5.49
N ALA A 138 1.08 -30.72 -4.29
CA ALA A 138 1.12 -32.04 -3.65
C ALA A 138 -0.27 -32.68 -3.66
#